data_AF-A0A2P5LZ32-F1
#
_entry.id   AF-A0A2P5LZ32-F1
#
_cell.length_a   1.000
_cell.length_b   1.000
_cell.length_c   1.000
_cell.angle_alpha   90.00
_cell.angle_beta   90.00
_cell.angle_gamma   90.00
#
_symmetry.space_group_name_H-M   'P 1'
#
loop_
_entity.id
_entity.type
_entity.pdbx_description
1 polymer ?
#
loop_
_entity_poly.entity_id
_entity_poly.type
_entity_poly.pdbx_seq_one_letter_code
_entity_poly.pdbx_strand_id
1 'polypeptide(L)'
;IGPEYLFDGKQITRAALEDHFCGKLLGLPMGCDVCYTNHAEADQNDMDDLLTLLAVAGVNYVMGVPGADDIMLNYQSTSYHDVLAVRRMLNLAPAPEFAQWLADVGLTDARGELQPLALPASFAPLLERA
;
A
#
# COMPACT_ATOMS: atom_id res chain seq x y z
N ILE A 1 -8.53 -0.31 -14.92
CA ILE A 1 -8.98 -0.61 -16.30
C ILE A 1 -8.46 0.48 -17.23
N GLY A 2 -9.00 1.70 -17.11
CA GLY A 2 -8.54 2.82 -17.91
C GLY A 2 -9.46 4.03 -17.80
N PRO A 3 -9.09 5.13 -18.46
CA PRO A 3 -9.80 6.40 -18.44
C PRO A 3 -11.22 6.34 -19.02
N GLU A 4 -11.56 5.29 -19.76
CA GLU A 4 -12.89 5.09 -20.31
C GLU A 4 -13.97 4.81 -19.24
N TYR A 5 -13.57 4.44 -18.03
CA TYR A 5 -14.47 4.26 -16.88
C TYR A 5 -14.23 5.30 -15.79
N LEU A 6 -12.97 5.53 -15.43
CA LEU A 6 -12.55 6.49 -14.39
C LEU A 6 -11.37 7.28 -14.96
N PHE A 7 -11.62 8.52 -15.35
CA PHE A 7 -10.70 9.29 -16.19
C PHE A 7 -9.46 9.79 -15.44
N ASP A 8 -9.65 10.31 -14.22
CA ASP A 8 -8.63 11.02 -13.44
C ASP A 8 -8.50 10.47 -12.00
N GLY A 9 -7.44 10.89 -11.29
CA GLY A 9 -7.19 10.52 -9.89
C GLY A 9 -8.35 10.86 -8.94
N LYS A 10 -9.11 11.92 -9.22
CA LYS A 10 -10.27 12.32 -8.42
C LYS A 10 -11.45 11.34 -8.58
N GLN A 11 -11.72 10.90 -9.80
CA GLN A 11 -12.74 9.88 -10.09
C GLN A 11 -12.35 8.54 -9.50
N ILE A 12 -11.08 8.15 -9.64
CA ILE A 12 -10.53 6.93 -9.02
C ILE A 12 -10.73 6.97 -7.50
N THR A 13 -10.34 8.08 -6.87
CA THR A 13 -10.51 8.27 -5.42
C THR A 13 -11.97 8.16 -5.00
N ARG A 14 -12.86 8.82 -5.74
CA ARG A 14 -14.29 8.79 -5.44
C ARG A 14 -14.86 7.37 -5.53
N ALA A 15 -14.57 6.66 -6.62
CA ALA A 15 -15.06 5.31 -6.84
C ALA A 15 -14.54 4.33 -5.78
N ALA A 16 -13.25 4.41 -5.43
CA ALA A 16 -12.66 3.54 -4.41
C ALA A 16 -13.30 3.74 -3.01
N LEU A 17 -13.63 4.98 -2.64
CA LEU A 17 -14.34 5.25 -1.39
C LEU A 17 -15.79 4.75 -1.43
N GLU A 18 -16.46 4.84 -2.58
CA GLU A 18 -17.80 4.28 -2.78
C GLU A 18 -17.80 2.75 -2.67
N ASP A 19 -16.86 2.08 -3.33
CA ASP A 19 -16.69 0.63 -3.28
C ASP A 19 -16.42 0.15 -1.85
N HIS A 20 -15.48 0.80 -1.16
CA HIS A 20 -15.16 0.50 0.22
C HIS A 20 -16.38 0.65 1.14
N PHE A 21 -17.09 1.78 1.04
CA PHE A 21 -18.29 2.03 1.85
C PHE A 21 -19.37 0.98 1.58
N CYS A 22 -19.68 0.69 0.32
CA CYS A 22 -20.68 -0.29 -0.07
C CYS A 22 -20.33 -1.69 0.46
N GLY A 23 -19.07 -2.12 0.31
CA GLY A 23 -18.62 -3.42 0.83
C GLY A 23 -18.76 -3.52 2.35
N LYS A 24 -18.37 -2.47 3.08
CA LYS A 24 -18.55 -2.40 4.54
C LYS A 24 -20.01 -2.40 4.96
N LEU A 25 -20.86 -1.64 4.27
CA LEU A 25 -22.31 -1.60 4.52
C LEU A 25 -22.96 -2.98 4.34
N LEU A 26 -22.44 -3.78 3.40
CA LEU A 26 -22.87 -5.16 3.17
C LEU A 26 -22.25 -6.17 4.16
N GLY A 27 -21.43 -5.72 5.11
CA GLY A 27 -20.80 -6.57 6.11
C GLY A 27 -19.62 -7.41 5.60
N LEU A 28 -19.03 -7.03 4.47
CA LEU A 28 -17.88 -7.74 3.88
C LEU A 28 -16.55 -7.18 4.42
N PRO A 29 -15.48 -8.01 4.48
CA PRO A 29 -14.13 -7.54 4.77
C PRO A 29 -13.55 -6.82 3.54
N MET A 30 -14.06 -5.64 3.23
CA MET A 30 -13.75 -4.93 1.99
C MET A 30 -12.33 -4.35 1.99
N GLY A 31 -11.53 -4.79 1.02
CA GLY A 31 -10.25 -4.17 0.65
C GLY A 31 -10.37 -3.35 -0.62
N CYS A 32 -9.25 -2.77 -1.06
CA CYS A 32 -9.16 -2.06 -2.33
C CYS A 32 -7.72 -2.17 -2.86
N ASP A 33 -7.57 -2.53 -4.13
CA ASP A 33 -6.30 -2.35 -4.83
C ASP A 33 -6.21 -0.88 -5.27
N VAL A 34 -5.26 -0.16 -4.69
CA VAL A 34 -5.08 1.28 -4.89
C VAL A 34 -4.19 1.46 -6.09
N CYS A 35 -4.81 1.62 -7.26
CA CYS A 35 -4.08 1.49 -8.51
C CYS A 35 -4.59 2.36 -9.65
N TYR A 36 -3.72 2.56 -10.63
CA TYR A 36 -4.02 3.26 -11.88
C TYR A 36 -3.25 2.63 -13.05
N THR A 37 -3.69 2.93 -14.26
CA THR A 37 -2.98 2.58 -15.50
C THR A 37 -2.39 3.83 -16.12
N ASN A 38 -1.21 3.75 -16.72
CA ASN A 38 -0.46 4.88 -17.29
C ASN A 38 -1.19 5.75 -18.33
N HIS A 39 -2.34 5.34 -18.84
CA HIS A 39 -3.14 6.11 -19.81
C HIS A 39 -4.37 6.79 -19.18
N ALA A 40 -4.57 6.66 -17.87
CA ALA A 40 -5.48 7.52 -17.09
C ALA A 40 -4.77 8.80 -16.65
N GLU A 41 -5.52 9.89 -16.41
CA GLU A 41 -4.98 11.14 -15.88
C GLU A 41 -4.81 11.03 -14.36
N ALA A 42 -3.88 10.17 -13.95
CA ALA A 42 -3.54 9.90 -12.56
C ALA A 42 -2.04 9.57 -12.44
N ASP A 43 -1.48 9.80 -11.26
CA ASP A 43 -0.11 9.43 -10.92
C ASP A 43 -0.02 8.75 -9.54
N GLN A 44 1.21 8.45 -9.10
CA GLN A 44 1.44 7.76 -7.84
C GLN A 44 1.03 8.62 -6.62
N ASN A 45 1.07 9.95 -6.70
CA ASN A 45 0.64 10.80 -5.59
C ASN A 45 -0.88 10.68 -5.39
N ASP A 46 -1.66 10.56 -6.47
CA ASP A 46 -3.10 10.27 -6.36
C ASP A 46 -3.34 8.95 -5.61
N MET A 47 -2.46 7.95 -5.81
CA MET A 47 -2.55 6.66 -5.13
C MET A 47 -2.16 6.76 -3.65
N ASP A 48 -1.16 7.56 -3.30
CA ASP A 48 -0.77 7.81 -1.90
C ASP A 48 -1.87 8.55 -1.12
N ASP A 49 -2.51 9.54 -1.77
CA ASP A 49 -3.67 10.25 -1.24
C ASP A 49 -4.84 9.28 -1.00
N LEU A 50 -5.16 8.45 -2.00
CA LEU A 50 -6.22 7.44 -1.90
C LEU A 50 -5.93 6.40 -0.82
N LEU A 51 -4.72 5.85 -0.75
CA LEU A 51 -4.32 4.89 0.27
C LEU A 51 -4.53 5.49 1.68
N THR A 52 -4.14 6.74 1.87
CA THR A 52 -4.31 7.46 3.14
C THR A 52 -5.79 7.59 3.50
N LEU A 53 -6.63 8.01 2.56
CA LEU A 53 -8.08 8.13 2.77
C LEU A 53 -8.74 6.80 3.12
N LEU A 54 -8.40 5.73 2.39
CA LEU A 54 -8.93 4.38 2.64
C LEU A 54 -8.48 3.83 4.00
N ALA A 55 -7.24 4.07 4.39
CA ALA A 55 -6.72 3.66 5.69
C ALA A 55 -7.43 4.38 6.84
N VAL A 56 -7.66 5.68 6.72
CA VAL A 56 -8.48 6.44 7.68
C VAL A 56 -9.93 5.94 7.72
N ALA A 57 -10.49 5.52 6.57
CA ALA A 57 -11.81 4.91 6.49
C ALA A 57 -11.88 3.49 7.07
N GLY A 58 -10.75 2.87 7.42
CA GLY A 58 -10.68 1.53 8.00
C GLY A 58 -10.74 0.39 6.98
N VAL A 59 -10.13 0.58 5.80
CA VAL A 59 -9.97 -0.49 4.79
C VAL A 59 -9.33 -1.74 5.39
N ASN A 60 -9.82 -2.93 5.02
CA ASN A 60 -9.33 -4.19 5.60
C ASN A 60 -7.94 -4.57 5.09
N TYR A 61 -7.71 -4.40 3.78
CA TYR A 61 -6.46 -4.74 3.12
C TYR A 61 -6.31 -3.96 1.81
N VAL A 62 -5.05 -3.81 1.38
CA VAL A 62 -4.64 -3.26 0.08
C VAL A 62 -3.58 -4.16 -0.53
N MET A 63 -3.24 -3.95 -1.79
CA MET A 63 -2.15 -4.68 -2.46
C MET A 63 -0.77 -4.10 -2.12
N GLY A 64 0.27 -4.92 -2.29
CA GLY A 64 1.65 -4.48 -2.19
C GLY A 64 2.44 -5.06 -3.36
N VAL A 65 2.99 -4.19 -4.21
CA VAL A 65 3.76 -4.56 -5.40
C VAL A 65 5.20 -4.01 -5.25
N PRO A 66 6.25 -4.77 -5.60
CA PRO A 66 7.62 -4.27 -5.52
C PRO A 66 7.80 -2.96 -6.30
N GLY A 67 8.11 -1.87 -5.60
CA GLY A 67 8.28 -0.55 -6.22
C GLY A 67 7.02 0.01 -6.87
N ALA A 68 5.82 -0.44 -6.46
CA ALA A 68 4.52 -0.04 -7.01
C ALA A 68 4.29 -0.42 -8.50
N ASP A 69 5.23 -1.10 -9.17
CA ASP A 69 5.18 -1.39 -10.60
C ASP A 69 4.92 -2.88 -10.87
N ASP A 70 3.74 -3.20 -11.40
CA ASP A 70 3.45 -4.53 -11.90
C ASP A 70 3.80 -4.64 -13.38
N ILE A 71 5.01 -5.13 -13.63
CA ILE A 71 5.58 -5.27 -14.98
C ILE A 71 4.85 -6.28 -15.88
N MET A 72 3.98 -7.10 -15.31
CA MET A 72 3.23 -8.13 -16.05
C MET A 72 1.85 -7.61 -16.44
N LEU A 73 1.19 -6.90 -15.52
CA LEU A 73 -0.14 -6.32 -15.72
C LEU A 73 -0.11 -4.89 -16.29
N ASN A 74 1.07 -4.26 -16.37
CA ASN A 74 1.30 -2.92 -16.92
C ASN A 74 0.45 -1.83 -16.25
N TYR A 75 0.40 -1.85 -14.91
CA TYR A 75 -0.28 -0.86 -14.09
C TYR A 75 0.54 -0.59 -12.82
N GLN A 76 0.20 0.50 -12.14
CA GLN A 76 0.83 0.89 -10.89
C GLN A 76 -0.14 0.70 -9.74
N SER A 77 0.36 0.18 -8.62
CA SER A 77 -0.39 -0.07 -7.38
C SER A 77 0.35 0.56 -6.19
N THR A 78 0.03 0.15 -4.97
CA THR A 78 0.80 0.52 -3.77
C THR A 78 2.02 -0.39 -3.58
N SER A 79 3.09 0.19 -3.04
CA SER A 79 4.33 -0.51 -2.73
C SER A 79 4.33 -1.13 -1.33
N TYR A 80 5.28 -2.03 -1.07
CA TYR A 80 5.52 -2.53 0.30
C TYR A 80 5.83 -1.40 1.28
N HIS A 81 6.51 -0.35 0.83
CA HIS A 81 6.91 0.78 1.67
C HIS A 81 5.70 1.64 2.03
N ASP A 82 4.74 1.82 1.11
CA ASP A 82 3.58 2.68 1.30
C ASP A 82 2.68 2.09 2.40
N VAL A 83 2.48 0.76 2.37
CA VAL A 83 1.73 0.03 3.41
C VAL A 83 2.39 0.18 4.79
N LEU A 84 3.73 0.12 4.85
CA LEU A 84 4.48 0.31 6.10
C LEU A 84 4.39 1.77 6.59
N ALA A 85 4.52 2.73 5.68
CA ALA A 85 4.42 4.15 5.99
C ALA A 85 3.04 4.49 6.57
N VAL A 86 1.96 4.07 5.91
CA VAL A 86 0.59 4.33 6.36
C VAL A 86 0.29 3.65 7.69
N ARG A 87 0.75 2.42 7.91
CA ARG A 87 0.63 1.76 9.21
C ARG A 87 1.30 2.57 10.31
N ARG A 88 2.52 3.06 10.07
CA ARG A 88 3.25 3.87 11.04
C ARG A 88 2.59 5.23 11.29
N MET A 89 2.13 5.91 10.24
CA MET A 89 1.45 7.21 10.35
C MET A 89 0.15 7.12 11.14
N LEU A 90 -0.61 6.03 10.97
CA LEU A 90 -1.93 5.85 11.59
C LEU A 90 -1.90 4.92 12.83
N ASN A 91 -0.70 4.49 13.26
CA ASN A 91 -0.51 3.54 14.37
C ASN A 91 -1.35 2.25 14.21
N LEU A 92 -1.33 1.69 13.00
CA LEU A 92 -2.01 0.44 12.64
C LEU A 92 -1.03 -0.73 12.67
N ALA A 93 -1.54 -1.90 13.04
CA ALA A 93 -0.77 -3.14 13.07
C ALA A 93 -1.21 -4.10 11.94
N PRO A 94 -0.34 -5.03 11.51
CA PRO A 94 -0.77 -6.19 10.74
C PRO A 94 -1.75 -7.08 11.50
N ALA A 95 -2.32 -8.09 10.83
CA ALA A 95 -3.11 -9.12 11.50
C ALA A 95 -2.31 -9.76 12.65
N PRO A 96 -2.93 -10.07 13.81
CA PRO A 96 -2.22 -10.51 15.01
C PRO A 96 -1.29 -11.71 14.79
N GLU A 97 -1.75 -12.68 14.01
CA GLU A 97 -1.01 -13.90 13.69
C GLU A 97 0.24 -13.57 12.85
N PHE A 98 0.11 -12.62 11.92
CA PHE A 98 1.23 -12.16 11.10
C PHE A 98 2.21 -11.28 11.88
N ALA A 99 1.70 -10.43 12.77
CA ALA A 99 2.53 -9.63 13.67
C ALA A 99 3.38 -10.51 14.60
N GLN A 100 2.78 -11.58 15.15
CA GLN A 100 3.51 -12.56 15.94
C GLN A 100 4.59 -13.26 15.10
N TRP A 101 4.24 -13.72 13.90
CA TRP A 101 5.20 -14.37 13.01
C TRP A 101 6.37 -13.45 12.65
N LEU A 102 6.11 -12.17 12.33
CA LEU A 102 7.15 -11.17 12.04
C LEU A 102 8.13 -10.99 13.21
N ALA A 103 7.62 -11.01 14.44
CA ALA A 103 8.45 -10.96 15.64
C ALA A 103 9.27 -12.26 15.80
N ASP A 104 8.66 -13.42 15.59
CA ASP A 104 9.31 -14.73 15.74
C ASP A 104 10.47 -14.93 14.74
N VAL A 105 10.34 -14.40 13.52
CA VAL A 105 11.41 -14.44 12.50
C VAL A 105 12.41 -13.29 12.62
N GLY A 106 12.24 -12.40 13.60
CA GLY A 106 13.16 -11.30 13.89
C GLY A 106 13.11 -10.12 12.89
N LEU A 107 12.01 -9.97 12.15
CA LEU A 107 11.82 -8.85 11.22
C LEU A 107 11.30 -7.59 11.90
N THR A 108 10.59 -7.73 13.03
CA THR A 108 10.09 -6.60 13.81
C THR A 108 10.61 -6.61 15.25
N ASP A 109 10.71 -5.42 15.84
CA ASP A 109 11.04 -5.25 17.25
C ASP A 109 9.82 -5.46 18.18
N ALA A 110 10.04 -5.31 19.50
CA ALA A 110 8.97 -5.43 20.50
C ALA A 110 7.88 -4.33 20.39
N ARG A 111 8.11 -3.29 19.60
CA ARG A 111 7.17 -2.21 19.28
C ARG A 111 6.43 -2.46 17.96
N GLY A 112 6.76 -3.55 17.24
CA GLY A 112 6.20 -3.88 15.92
C GLY A 112 6.85 -3.12 14.76
N GLU A 113 7.93 -2.38 15.01
CA GLU A 113 8.66 -1.63 13.99
C GLU A 113 9.64 -2.56 13.27
N LEU A 114 9.80 -2.36 11.96
CA LEU A 114 10.77 -3.14 11.18
C LEU A 114 12.20 -2.90 11.68
N GLN A 115 12.92 -4.01 11.88
CA GLN A 115 14.33 -3.96 12.17
C GLN A 115 15.11 -3.58 10.90
N PRO A 116 16.14 -2.72 11.01
CA PRO A 116 17.03 -2.47 9.90
C PRO A 116 17.68 -3.79 9.48
N LEU A 117 17.31 -4.28 8.29
CA LEU A 117 18.09 -5.32 7.64
C LEU A 117 19.45 -4.72 7.31
N ALA A 118 20.52 -5.34 7.80
CA ALA A 118 21.85 -5.00 7.33
C ALA A 118 21.83 -5.12 5.80
N LEU A 119 22.19 -4.05 5.10
CA LEU A 119 22.37 -4.12 3.66
C LEU A 119 23.31 -5.28 3.38
N PRO A 120 23.01 -6.14 2.38
CA PRO A 120 23.95 -7.19 2.01
C PRO A 120 25.31 -6.53 1.75
N ALA A 121 26.40 -7.18 2.15
CA ALA A 121 27.74 -6.58 2.10
C ALA A 121 28.10 -6.04 0.69
N SER A 122 27.51 -6.61 -0.37
CA SER A 122 27.62 -6.15 -1.75
C SER A 122 27.07 -4.75 -2.01
N PHE A 123 26.13 -4.26 -1.21
CA PHE A 123 25.53 -2.93 -1.31
C PHE A 123 26.22 -1.90 -0.40
N ALA A 124 27.10 -2.31 0.52
CA ALA A 124 27.84 -1.40 1.39
C ALA A 124 28.62 -0.29 0.63
N PRO A 125 29.26 -0.56 -0.54
CA PRO A 125 29.96 0.48 -1.30
C PRO A 125 29.05 1.58 -1.87
N LEU A 126 27.73 1.37 -1.93
CA LEU A 126 26.78 2.38 -2.40
C LEU A 126 26.49 3.45 -1.34
N LEU A 127 26.63 3.11 -0.05
CA LEU A 127 26.43 4.05 1.05
C LEU A 127 27.61 5.01 1.22
N GLU A 128 28.83 4.58 0.88
CA GLU A 128 30.04 5.43 0.95
C GLU A 128 30.08 6.52 -0.15
N ARG A 129 29.17 6.44 -1.13
CA ARG A 129 29.10 7.37 -2.27
C ARG A 129 27.97 8.40 -2.17
N ALA A 130 27.16 8.33 -1.11
CA ALA A 130 26.10 9.30 -0.81
C ALA A 130 26.61 10.32 0.23
#